data_AF-A0A2V7FXR0-F1
#
_entry.id   AF-A0A2V7FXR0-F1
#
_cell.length_a   1.000
_cell.length_b   1.000
_cell.length_c   1.000
_cell.angle_alpha   90.00
_cell.angle_beta   90.00
_cell.angle_gamma   90.00
#
_symmetry.space_group_name_H-M   'P 1'
#
loop_
_entity.id
_entity.type
_entity.pdbx_description
1 polymer ?
#
loop_
_entity_poly.entity_id
_entity_poly.type
_entity_poly.pdbx_seq_one_letter_code
_entity_poly.pdbx_strand_id
1 'polypeptide(L)'
;MRNDFSGPSEKLTKVGRQAFLDYFPIRPPDDDPARLYRKFRWGSLLEVFILDTRQYRSPNTEPDGPAKTMLGAAQKRWLIDSVAASTATWKVVVSSVPLSVPTGGKAHDSWSNANVLGFPEENATGFALERDAILRGFRERGVENLVFLAADVHHAELIRHHPTPEWSFHEFIA
;
A
#
# COMPACT_ATOMS: atom_id res chain seq x y z
N MET A 1 22.11 7.46 12.47
CA MET A 1 21.45 7.45 11.15
C MET A 1 19.99 7.80 11.37
N ARG A 2 19.39 8.65 10.54
CA ARG A 2 17.94 8.86 10.51
C ARG A 2 17.37 7.88 9.49
N ASN A 3 16.49 6.98 9.91
CA ASN A 3 15.93 5.89 9.07
C ASN A 3 14.43 6.10 8.75
N ASP A 4 13.95 7.33 8.87
CA ASP A 4 12.53 7.64 8.68
C ASP A 4 12.32 8.29 7.30
N PHE A 5 12.51 7.50 6.25
CA PHE A 5 12.40 7.94 4.87
C PHE A 5 10.94 8.25 4.52
N SER A 6 10.61 9.51 4.23
CA SER A 6 9.21 9.95 4.05
C SER A 6 8.74 10.11 2.59
N GLY A 7 9.50 9.68 1.59
CA GLY A 7 9.07 9.65 0.19
C GLY A 7 9.98 10.41 -0.78
N PRO A 8 9.48 10.88 -1.94
CA PRO A 8 10.29 11.43 -3.03
C PRO A 8 11.03 12.74 -2.69
N SER A 9 10.63 13.43 -1.63
CA SER A 9 11.28 14.66 -1.13
C SER A 9 12.65 14.39 -0.48
N GLU A 10 12.96 13.13 -0.16
CA GLU A 10 14.20 12.75 0.51
C GLU A 10 15.39 12.73 -0.45
N LYS A 11 16.52 13.34 -0.04
CA LYS A 11 17.71 13.50 -0.89
C LYS A 11 18.28 12.18 -1.43
N LEU A 12 18.17 11.10 -0.65
CA LEU A 12 18.76 9.80 -0.98
C LEU A 12 17.83 8.91 -1.82
N THR A 13 16.61 9.35 -2.15
CA THR A 13 15.62 8.53 -2.89
C THR A 13 16.20 7.91 -4.16
N LYS A 14 16.83 8.75 -5.01
CA LYS A 14 17.34 8.30 -6.31
C LYS A 14 18.49 7.30 -6.15
N VAL A 15 19.42 7.58 -5.22
CA VAL A 15 20.58 6.72 -4.97
C VAL A 15 20.17 5.41 -4.30
N GLY A 16 19.28 5.46 -3.31
CA GLY A 16 18.75 4.27 -2.63
C GLY A 16 17.98 3.36 -3.58
N ARG A 17 17.16 3.94 -4.48
CA ARG A 17 16.48 3.17 -5.52
C ARG A 17 17.44 2.53 -6.51
N GLN A 18 18.46 3.28 -6.96
CA GLN A 18 19.46 2.71 -7.87
C GLN A 18 20.16 1.52 -7.21
N ALA A 19 20.65 1.68 -5.98
CA ALA A 19 21.25 0.59 -5.22
C ALA A 19 20.27 -0.58 -5.07
N PHE A 20 18.99 -0.33 -4.77
CA PHE A 20 17.99 -1.39 -4.70
C PHE A 20 17.87 -2.16 -6.02
N LEU A 21 17.83 -1.48 -7.16
CA LEU A 21 17.78 -2.12 -8.48
C LEU A 21 19.08 -2.82 -8.88
N ASP A 22 20.23 -2.34 -8.41
CA ASP A 22 21.55 -2.96 -8.68
C ASP A 22 21.72 -4.29 -7.92
N TYR A 23 21.17 -4.40 -6.71
CA TYR A 23 21.37 -5.55 -5.83
C TYR A 23 20.18 -6.51 -5.75
N PHE A 24 18.98 -6.12 -6.21
CA PHE A 24 17.81 -6.99 -6.23
C PHE A 24 17.42 -7.36 -7.66
N PRO A 25 17.06 -8.64 -7.93
CA PRO A 25 16.73 -9.12 -9.27
C PRO A 25 15.32 -8.68 -9.69
N ILE A 26 15.13 -7.38 -9.89
CA ILE A 26 13.87 -6.79 -10.34
C ILE A 26 14.07 -6.31 -11.77
N ARG A 27 13.23 -6.80 -12.68
CA ARG A 27 13.19 -6.28 -14.05
C ARG A 27 12.15 -5.15 -14.11
N PRO A 28 12.57 -3.88 -14.21
CA PRO A 28 11.63 -2.80 -14.47
C PRO A 28 11.11 -2.91 -15.92
N PRO A 29 9.97 -2.29 -16.24
CA PRO A 29 9.49 -2.20 -17.61
C PRO A 29 10.38 -1.24 -18.44
N ASP A 30 10.35 -1.40 -19.76
CA ASP A 30 11.16 -0.58 -20.67
C ASP A 30 10.74 0.89 -20.68
N ASP A 31 9.45 1.18 -20.43
CA ASP A 31 8.86 2.52 -20.45
C ASP A 31 9.04 3.29 -19.13
N ASP A 32 9.39 2.60 -18.04
CA ASP A 32 9.68 3.20 -16.73
C ASP A 32 10.74 2.39 -15.98
N PRO A 33 12.05 2.65 -16.23
CA PRO A 33 13.14 1.91 -15.61
C PRO A 33 13.23 2.09 -14.09
N ALA A 34 12.48 3.04 -13.51
CA ALA A 34 12.43 3.29 -12.08
C ALA A 34 11.23 2.62 -11.39
N ARG A 35 10.36 1.91 -12.12
CA ARG A 35 9.14 1.33 -11.56
C ARG A 35 9.42 0.09 -10.72
N LEU A 36 9.02 0.14 -9.44
CA LEU A 36 9.14 -1.00 -8.52
C LEU A 36 7.83 -1.78 -8.35
N TYR A 37 6.67 -1.11 -8.43
CA TYR A 37 5.39 -1.79 -8.34
C TYR A 37 5.15 -2.68 -9.58
N ARG A 38 4.60 -3.87 -9.33
CA ARG A 38 4.49 -4.93 -10.34
C ARG A 38 3.51 -5.99 -9.91
N LYS A 39 3.12 -6.86 -10.83
CA LYS A 39 2.31 -8.04 -10.52
C LYS A 39 2.83 -9.28 -11.23
N PHE A 40 2.54 -10.44 -10.67
CA PHE A 40 2.76 -11.72 -11.33
C PHE A 40 1.66 -12.70 -10.94
N ARG A 41 1.44 -13.69 -11.82
CA ARG A 41 0.40 -14.70 -11.66
C ARG A 41 1.02 -16.08 -11.52
N TRP A 42 0.46 -16.87 -10.60
CA TRP A 42 0.79 -18.27 -10.38
C TRP A 42 -0.41 -19.16 -10.70
N GLY A 43 -0.48 -19.59 -11.96
CA GLY A 43 -1.59 -20.41 -12.47
C GLY A 43 -2.94 -19.73 -12.34
N SER A 44 -4.01 -20.51 -12.17
CA SER A 44 -5.37 -19.98 -11.96
C SER A 44 -5.63 -19.53 -10.52
N LEU A 45 -4.78 -19.91 -9.57
CA LEU A 45 -5.09 -19.78 -8.14
C LEU A 45 -4.67 -18.45 -7.53
N LEU A 46 -3.55 -17.87 -7.96
CA LEU A 46 -2.96 -16.72 -7.26
C LEU A 46 -2.46 -15.66 -8.24
N GLU A 47 -2.78 -14.41 -7.95
CA GLU A 47 -2.11 -13.25 -8.52
C GLU A 47 -1.65 -12.32 -7.40
N VAL A 48 -0.38 -11.90 -7.47
CA VAL A 48 0.27 -11.07 -6.46
C VAL A 48 0.54 -9.70 -7.05
N PHE A 49 0.12 -8.65 -6.35
CA PHE A 49 0.27 -7.24 -6.70
C PHE A 49 1.19 -6.58 -5.67
N ILE A 50 2.43 -6.32 -6.06
CA ILE A 50 3.43 -5.70 -5.19
C ILE A 50 3.37 -4.19 -5.36
N LEU A 51 3.11 -3.48 -4.27
CA LEU A 51 3.07 -2.02 -4.24
C LEU A 51 4.45 -1.41 -4.00
N ASP A 52 4.63 -0.22 -4.54
CA ASP A 52 5.59 0.78 -4.08
C ASP A 52 4.83 1.84 -3.27
N THR A 53 5.09 1.91 -1.98
CA THR A 53 4.45 2.84 -1.03
C THR A 53 5.41 3.95 -0.60
N ARG A 54 6.51 4.15 -1.33
CA ARG A 54 7.57 5.10 -0.96
C ARG A 54 7.86 6.10 -2.08
N GLN A 55 7.92 5.67 -3.34
CA GLN A 55 8.38 6.52 -4.45
C GLN A 55 7.42 7.67 -4.81
N TYR A 56 6.12 7.48 -4.58
CA TYR A 56 5.09 8.39 -5.09
C TYR A 56 4.31 9.12 -4.00
N ARG A 57 4.61 8.83 -2.73
CA ARG A 57 3.80 9.32 -1.63
C ARG A 57 4.01 10.80 -1.33
N SER A 58 2.96 11.46 -0.87
CA SER A 58 3.04 12.73 -0.17
C SER A 58 3.81 12.60 1.16
N PRO A 59 4.37 13.69 1.71
CA PRO A 59 5.02 13.67 3.02
C PRO A 59 4.09 13.15 4.12
N ASN A 60 4.62 12.33 5.03
CA ASN A 60 3.84 11.80 6.16
C ASN A 60 3.22 12.93 7.02
N THR A 61 3.91 14.07 7.16
CA THR A 61 3.47 15.22 7.97
C THR A 61 2.30 16.01 7.38
N GLU A 62 1.98 15.81 6.10
CA GLU A 62 0.80 16.43 5.48
C GLU A 62 -0.47 15.85 6.11
N PRO A 63 -1.48 16.65 6.49
CA PRO A 63 -2.76 16.10 6.96
C PRO A 63 -3.39 15.18 5.92
N ASP A 64 -4.07 14.11 6.36
CA ASP A 64 -4.82 13.26 5.44
C ASP A 64 -5.90 14.08 4.71
N GLY A 65 -6.09 13.82 3.43
CA GLY A 65 -6.85 14.71 2.57
C GLY A 65 -6.98 14.20 1.14
N PRO A 66 -7.89 14.77 0.34
CA PRO A 66 -8.19 14.28 -1.02
C PRO A 66 -7.02 14.41 -2.00
N ALA A 67 -6.08 15.33 -1.74
CA ALA A 67 -4.88 15.52 -2.55
C ALA A 67 -3.68 14.67 -2.08
N LYS A 68 -3.74 14.13 -0.86
CA LYS A 68 -2.66 13.33 -0.28
C LYS A 68 -2.70 11.92 -0.86
N THR A 69 -1.53 11.37 -1.20
CA THR A 69 -1.44 10.06 -1.87
C THR A 69 -0.27 9.25 -1.33
N MET A 70 -0.44 7.93 -1.22
CA MET A 70 0.63 6.96 -0.97
C MET A 70 1.19 6.42 -2.29
N LEU A 71 0.32 6.13 -3.27
CA LEU A 71 0.70 5.43 -4.51
C LEU A 71 0.92 6.37 -5.70
N GLY A 72 0.45 7.61 -5.61
CA GLY A 72 0.24 8.45 -6.77
C GLY A 72 -0.89 7.95 -7.67
N ALA A 73 -1.34 8.81 -8.58
CA ALA A 73 -2.50 8.54 -9.42
C ALA A 73 -2.32 7.32 -10.35
N ALA A 74 -1.12 7.15 -10.92
CA ALA A 74 -0.84 6.09 -11.89
C ALA A 74 -0.90 4.70 -11.26
N GLN A 75 -0.20 4.49 -10.14
CA GLN A 75 -0.18 3.20 -9.45
C GLN A 75 -1.52 2.89 -8.77
N LYS A 76 -2.21 3.90 -8.21
CA LYS A 76 -3.58 3.73 -7.67
C LYS A 76 -4.53 3.18 -8.73
N ARG A 77 -4.57 3.81 -9.91
CA ARG A 77 -5.41 3.36 -11.03
C ARG A 77 -4.99 1.96 -11.49
N TRP A 78 -3.68 1.75 -11.70
CA TRP A 78 -3.14 0.44 -12.08
C TRP A 78 -3.56 -0.67 -11.11
N LEU A 79 -3.53 -0.42 -9.80
CA LEU A 79 -3.89 -1.39 -8.77
C LEU A 79 -5.38 -1.75 -8.86
N ILE A 80 -6.26 -0.75 -8.87
CA ILE A 80 -7.72 -0.95 -8.96
C ILE A 80 -8.08 -1.71 -10.23
N ASP A 81 -7.55 -1.30 -11.37
CA ASP A 81 -7.83 -1.92 -12.66
C ASP A 81 -7.27 -3.34 -12.74
N SER A 82 -6.03 -3.56 -12.27
CA SER A 82 -5.37 -4.86 -12.36
C SER A 82 -5.97 -5.91 -11.44
N VAL A 83 -6.38 -5.52 -10.22
CA VAL A 83 -7.03 -6.43 -9.26
C VAL A 83 -8.44 -6.78 -9.74
N ALA A 84 -9.21 -5.80 -10.22
CA ALA A 84 -10.55 -6.02 -10.75
C ALA A 84 -10.56 -6.90 -12.00
N ALA A 85 -9.54 -6.76 -12.86
CA ALA A 85 -9.39 -7.59 -14.06
C ALA A 85 -8.85 -9.00 -13.77
N SER A 86 -8.40 -9.29 -12.54
CA SER A 86 -7.78 -10.56 -12.21
C SER A 86 -8.82 -11.69 -12.12
N THR A 87 -8.58 -12.74 -12.93
CA THR A 87 -9.34 -13.99 -12.87
C THR A 87 -8.72 -15.02 -11.94
N ALA A 88 -7.69 -14.67 -11.16
CA ALA A 88 -7.13 -15.59 -10.19
C ALA A 88 -8.10 -15.82 -9.02
N THR A 89 -8.09 -17.02 -8.42
CA THR A 89 -8.90 -17.30 -7.24
C THR A 89 -8.59 -16.32 -6.11
N TRP A 90 -7.31 -16.13 -5.79
CA TRP A 90 -6.82 -15.22 -4.75
C TRP A 90 -6.08 -14.03 -5.34
N LYS A 91 -6.39 -12.84 -4.82
CA LYS A 91 -5.69 -11.58 -5.14
C LYS A 91 -4.92 -11.15 -3.89
N VAL A 92 -3.60 -11.19 -3.95
CA VAL A 92 -2.74 -10.80 -2.83
C VAL A 92 -2.08 -9.45 -3.14
N VAL A 93 -2.41 -8.42 -2.37
CA VAL A 93 -1.79 -7.09 -2.47
C VAL A 93 -0.70 -6.97 -1.40
N VAL A 94 0.54 -6.80 -1.82
CA VAL A 94 1.70 -6.68 -0.92
C VAL A 94 2.04 -5.21 -0.70
N SER A 95 1.97 -4.76 0.54
CA SER A 95 2.27 -3.39 0.98
C SER A 95 3.45 -3.41 1.94
N SER A 96 4.36 -2.44 1.88
CA SER A 96 5.47 -2.38 2.86
C SER A 96 5.05 -1.85 4.23
N VAL A 97 3.85 -1.28 4.34
CA VAL A 97 3.29 -0.69 5.57
C VAL A 97 1.86 -1.20 5.79
N PRO A 98 1.39 -1.31 7.05
CA PRO A 98 0.10 -1.90 7.39
C PRO A 98 -1.08 -1.00 7.00
N LEU A 99 -2.22 -1.62 6.69
CA LEU A 99 -3.47 -0.94 6.34
C LEU A 99 -4.16 -0.35 7.57
N SER A 100 -4.09 -1.08 8.68
CA SER A 100 -4.95 -0.89 9.85
C SER A 100 -4.19 -0.49 11.10
N VAL A 101 -2.97 -1.02 11.29
CA VAL A 101 -2.12 -0.66 12.42
C VAL A 101 -1.51 0.73 12.20
N PRO A 102 -1.77 1.70 13.09
CA PRO A 102 -1.11 2.99 12.99
C PRO A 102 0.36 2.85 13.40
N THR A 103 1.25 3.32 12.53
CA THR A 103 2.70 3.36 12.79
C THR A 103 3.21 4.79 12.70
N GLY A 104 4.47 5.00 13.08
CA GLY A 104 5.07 6.33 13.15
C GLY A 104 4.89 7.00 14.51
N GLY A 105 5.42 8.22 14.62
CA GLY A 105 5.35 9.04 15.83
C GLY A 105 4.30 10.13 15.68
N LYS A 106 4.76 11.38 15.57
CA LYS A 106 3.89 12.55 15.35
C LYS A 106 3.17 12.56 13.99
N ALA A 107 3.71 11.81 13.03
CA ALA A 107 3.13 11.65 11.71
C ALA A 107 3.08 10.15 11.39
N HIS A 108 1.94 9.68 10.90
CA HIS A 108 1.71 8.28 10.62
C HIS A 108 2.55 7.82 9.43
N ASP A 109 3.19 6.65 9.59
CA ASP A 109 3.89 5.94 8.52
C ASP A 109 3.14 4.68 8.06
N SER A 110 1.82 4.71 8.13
CA SER A 110 0.96 3.63 7.63
C SER A 110 -0.22 4.19 6.84
N TRP A 111 -1.04 3.30 6.29
CA TRP A 111 -2.27 3.72 5.62
C TRP A 111 -3.31 4.27 6.60
N SER A 112 -3.20 3.95 7.89
CA SER A 112 -4.17 4.35 8.90
C SER A 112 -3.98 5.81 9.31
N ASN A 113 -5.10 6.47 9.62
CA ASN A 113 -5.16 7.80 10.23
C ASN A 113 -5.76 7.75 11.66
N ALA A 114 -5.81 6.55 12.25
CA ALA A 114 -6.27 6.34 13.62
C ALA A 114 -5.10 6.42 14.61
N ASN A 115 -5.38 6.79 15.86
CA ASN A 115 -4.42 6.66 16.94
C ASN A 115 -4.20 5.19 17.35
N VAL A 116 -3.24 4.96 18.25
CA VAL A 116 -2.89 3.64 18.80
C VAL A 116 -4.05 2.92 19.52
N LEU A 117 -5.14 3.63 19.83
CA LEU A 117 -6.36 3.05 20.42
C LEU A 117 -7.44 2.76 19.35
N GLY A 118 -7.16 3.03 18.08
CA GLY A 118 -8.07 2.82 16.95
C GLY A 118 -9.09 3.94 16.73
N PHE A 119 -8.97 5.09 17.41
CA PHE A 119 -9.87 6.21 17.23
C PHE A 119 -9.36 7.21 16.19
N PRO A 120 -10.24 7.84 15.40
CA PRO A 120 -9.84 8.95 14.51
C PRO A 120 -9.24 10.10 15.30
N GLU A 121 -8.18 10.71 14.78
CA GLU A 121 -7.61 11.96 15.32
C GLU A 121 -7.99 13.17 14.46
N GLU A 122 -8.26 14.31 15.10
CA GLU A 122 -8.46 15.56 14.37
C GLU A 122 -7.17 15.97 13.66
N ASN A 123 -7.26 16.29 12.38
CA ASN A 123 -6.09 16.56 11.52
C ASN A 123 -5.06 15.42 11.52
N ALA A 124 -5.53 14.18 11.68
CA ALA A 124 -4.69 12.99 11.55
C ALA A 124 -3.89 13.03 10.25
N THR A 125 -2.66 12.53 10.34
CA THR A 125 -1.85 12.22 9.16
C THR A 125 -2.21 10.81 8.66
N GLY A 126 -1.35 10.15 7.90
CA GLY A 126 -1.68 8.86 7.28
C GLY A 126 -2.29 9.03 5.89
N PHE A 127 -2.87 7.95 5.37
CA PHE A 127 -3.32 7.87 3.97
C PHE A 127 -4.67 7.13 3.85
N ALA A 128 -5.53 7.29 4.85
CA ALA A 128 -6.76 6.51 4.99
C ALA A 128 -7.77 6.88 3.89
N LEU A 129 -7.82 8.15 3.48
CA LEU A 129 -8.69 8.57 2.38
C LEU A 129 -8.32 7.88 1.05
N GLU A 130 -7.02 7.73 0.76
CA GLU A 130 -6.60 6.99 -0.44
C GLU A 130 -6.85 5.48 -0.30
N ARG A 131 -6.54 4.90 0.87
CA ARG A 131 -6.85 3.50 1.20
C ARG A 131 -8.32 3.20 0.96
N ASP A 132 -9.21 4.02 1.51
CA ASP A 132 -10.65 3.82 1.44
C ASP A 132 -11.18 4.00 0.00
N ALA A 133 -10.57 4.88 -0.79
CA ALA A 133 -10.87 4.99 -2.21
C ALA A 133 -10.46 3.74 -3.00
N ILE A 134 -9.32 3.12 -2.68
CA ILE A 134 -8.87 1.85 -3.29
C ILE A 134 -9.82 0.71 -2.90
N LEU A 135 -10.09 0.55 -1.59
CA LEU A 135 -10.99 -0.49 -1.07
C LEU A 135 -12.41 -0.35 -1.64
N ARG A 136 -12.90 0.89 -1.76
CA ARG A 136 -14.17 1.17 -2.45
C ARG A 136 -14.13 0.73 -3.91
N GLY A 137 -13.05 1.06 -4.63
CA GLY A 137 -12.88 0.65 -6.03
C GLY A 137 -12.85 -0.87 -6.22
N PHE A 138 -12.27 -1.63 -5.28
CA PHE A 138 -12.33 -3.09 -5.27
C PHE A 138 -13.76 -3.59 -5.04
N ARG A 139 -14.43 -3.07 -4.00
CA ARG A 139 -15.80 -3.46 -3.65
C ARG A 139 -16.79 -3.18 -4.78
N GLU A 140 -16.76 -1.98 -5.36
CA GLU A 140 -17.67 -1.57 -6.45
C GLU A 140 -17.48 -2.40 -7.72
N ARG A 141 -16.32 -3.03 -7.89
CA ARG A 141 -16.01 -3.93 -9.00
C ARG A 141 -16.15 -5.42 -8.64
N GLY A 142 -16.72 -5.74 -7.48
CA GLY A 142 -16.99 -7.12 -7.07
C GLY A 142 -15.74 -7.95 -6.82
N VAL A 143 -14.64 -7.34 -6.36
CA VAL A 143 -13.41 -8.08 -6.03
C VAL A 143 -13.64 -8.94 -4.80
N GLU A 144 -13.44 -10.25 -4.94
CA GLU A 144 -13.50 -11.24 -3.86
C GLU A 144 -12.13 -11.90 -3.64
N ASN A 145 -12.00 -12.64 -2.53
CA ASN A 145 -10.77 -13.38 -2.16
C ASN A 145 -9.53 -12.48 -2.11
N LEU A 146 -9.72 -11.29 -1.54
CA LEU A 146 -8.70 -10.28 -1.39
C LEU A 146 -7.93 -10.48 -0.09
N VAL A 147 -6.61 -10.43 -0.21
CA VAL A 147 -5.69 -10.50 0.91
C VAL A 147 -4.68 -9.37 0.78
N PHE A 148 -4.48 -8.61 1.84
CA PHE A 148 -3.32 -7.75 1.99
C PHE A 148 -2.24 -8.47 2.79
N LEU A 149 -0.99 -8.38 2.31
CA LEU A 149 0.18 -8.79 3.06
C LEU A 149 1.00 -7.54 3.37
N ALA A 150 1.20 -7.26 4.65
CA ALA A 150 1.92 -6.09 5.14
C ALA A 150 3.00 -6.48 6.15
N ALA A 151 3.94 -5.56 6.38
CA ALA A 151 5.03 -5.70 7.35
C ALA A 151 5.17 -4.41 8.17
N ASP A 152 6.40 -4.02 8.53
CA ASP A 152 6.79 -2.79 9.26
C ASP A 152 6.67 -2.88 10.79
N VAL A 153 5.62 -3.51 11.31
CA VAL A 153 5.28 -3.41 12.76
C VAL A 153 5.94 -4.45 13.68
N HIS A 154 6.83 -5.29 13.14
CA HIS A 154 7.67 -6.24 13.88
C HIS A 154 6.91 -7.22 14.79
N HIS A 155 5.69 -7.58 14.41
CA HIS A 155 4.91 -8.65 15.03
C HIS A 155 3.99 -9.27 13.98
N ALA A 156 3.46 -10.46 14.29
CA ALA A 156 2.53 -11.16 13.41
C ALA A 156 1.08 -10.91 13.84
N GLU A 157 0.21 -10.58 12.88
CA GLU A 157 -1.22 -10.41 13.11
C GLU A 157 -2.03 -10.89 11.89
N LEU A 158 -3.25 -11.39 12.14
CA LEU A 158 -4.25 -11.68 11.13
C LEU A 158 -5.52 -10.90 11.45
N ILE A 159 -5.89 -9.98 10.56
CA ILE A 159 -7.07 -9.14 10.71
C ILE A 159 -8.06 -9.48 9.60
N ARG A 160 -9.30 -9.76 10.00
CA ARG A 160 -10.42 -9.82 9.06
C ARG A 160 -11.11 -8.47 9.04
N HIS A 161 -11.06 -7.80 7.89
CA HIS A 161 -11.72 -6.54 7.65
C HIS A 161 -13.13 -6.78 7.12
N HIS A 162 -14.10 -6.03 7.66
CA HIS A 162 -15.50 -6.11 7.24
C HIS A 162 -16.12 -4.71 7.09
N PRO A 163 -15.72 -3.92 6.08
CA PRO A 163 -16.16 -2.53 5.93
C PRO A 163 -17.67 -2.40 5.65
N THR A 164 -18.30 -3.45 5.11
CA THR A 164 -19.75 -3.55 4.88
C THR A 164 -20.20 -4.98 5.15
N PRO A 165 -21.48 -5.21 5.51
CA PRO A 165 -22.03 -6.55 5.73
C PRO A 165 -21.76 -7.56 4.61
N GLU A 166 -21.71 -7.07 3.36
CA GLU A 166 -21.60 -7.90 2.16
C GLU A 166 -20.16 -8.13 1.68
N TRP A 167 -19.15 -7.48 2.29
CA TRP A 167 -17.79 -7.48 1.76
C TRP A 167 -16.75 -7.56 2.86
N SER A 168 -15.88 -8.57 2.77
CA SER A 168 -14.75 -8.75 3.67
C SER A 168 -13.48 -9.10 2.93
N PHE A 169 -12.34 -8.76 3.53
CA PHE A 169 -11.01 -9.14 3.08
C PHE A 169 -10.12 -9.41 4.30
N HIS A 170 -8.94 -9.97 4.06
CA HIS A 170 -7.98 -10.25 5.13
C HIS A 170 -6.73 -9.40 4.98
N GLU A 171 -6.11 -9.08 6.11
CA GLU A 171 -4.78 -8.50 6.20
C GLU A 171 -3.92 -9.42 7.05
N PHE A 172 -2.81 -9.87 6.49
CA PHE A 172 -1.75 -10.57 7.22
C PHE A 172 -0.60 -9.60 7.43
N ILE A 173 -0.14 -9.50 8.67
CA ILE A 173 0.97 -8.68 9.09
C ILE A 173 2.09 -9.62 9.55
N ALA A 174 3.32 -9.40 9.08
CA ALA A 174 4.49 -10.21 9.41
C ALA A 174 5.79 -9.41 9.48
#